data_AF-A0A1J3I2P1-F1
#
_entry.id   AF-A0A1J3I2P1-F1
#
_cell.length_a   1.000
_cell.length_b   1.000
_cell.length_c   1.000
_cell.angle_alpha   90.00
_cell.angle_beta   90.00
_cell.angle_gamma   90.00
#
_symmetry.space_group_name_H-M   'P 1'
#
loop_
_entity.id
_entity.type
_entity.pdbx_description
1 polymer ?
#
loop_
_entity_poly.entity_id
_entity_poly.type
_entity_poly.pdbx_seq_one_letter_code
_entity_poly.pdbx_strand_id
1 'polypeptide(L)'
;MKMSYMVGFGSKYPTQPHHRGSSLPSIKSKPGKIDCNGGFSYYNSDTPNPNVHTGAIVGGPDSSDQFSDKRTDYAHAEPTT
;
A
#
# COMPACT_ATOMS: atom_id res chain seq x y z
N MET A 1 7.29 17.81 -3.76
CA MET A 1 6.49 17.22 -2.64
C MET A 1 7.41 17.00 -1.44
N LYS A 2 6.91 17.08 -0.20
CA LYS A 2 7.71 16.71 0.99
C LYS A 2 7.07 15.50 1.66
N MET A 3 7.47 14.30 1.24
CA MET A 3 7.05 13.03 1.84
C MET A 3 8.18 12.01 1.82
N SER A 4 8.13 11.05 2.74
CA SER A 4 8.95 9.85 2.69
C SER A 4 8.39 8.89 1.64
N TYR A 5 9.27 8.09 1.01
CA TYR A 5 8.90 6.93 0.20
C TYR A 5 9.10 5.61 0.97
N MET A 6 9.55 5.69 2.23
CA MET A 6 9.58 4.58 3.15
C MET A 6 8.31 4.58 3.99
N VAL A 7 7.54 3.50 3.89
CA VAL A 7 6.26 3.31 4.60
C VAL A 7 6.49 3.34 6.11
N GLY A 8 5.71 4.17 6.82
CA GLY A 8 5.78 4.31 8.28
C GLY A 8 6.85 5.28 8.79
N PHE A 9 7.57 5.98 7.91
CA PHE A 9 8.64 6.91 8.29
C PHE A 9 8.32 8.35 7.88
N GLY A 10 8.57 9.31 8.79
CA GLY A 10 8.27 10.73 8.57
C GLY A 10 6.80 11.10 8.77
N SER A 11 6.48 12.39 8.59
CA SER A 11 5.12 12.92 8.82
C SER A 11 4.13 12.63 7.68
N LYS A 12 4.63 12.22 6.52
CA LYS A 12 3.86 11.83 5.34
C LYS A 12 4.61 10.71 4.63
N TYR A 13 3.95 9.57 4.41
CA TYR A 13 4.51 8.37 3.78
C TYR A 13 3.41 7.64 2.98
N PRO A 14 3.75 6.66 2.10
CA PRO A 14 2.76 5.92 1.32
C PRO A 14 1.88 5.05 2.22
N THR A 15 0.58 5.11 2.02
CA THR A 15 -0.41 4.37 2.81
C THR A 15 -1.10 3.26 2.01
N GLN A 16 -0.91 3.24 0.69
CA GLN A 16 -1.49 2.25 -0.20
C GLN A 16 -0.42 1.50 -1.02
N PRO A 17 0.65 0.93 -0.41
CA PRO A 17 1.62 0.15 -1.16
C PRO A 17 0.92 -1.04 -1.85
N HIS A 18 1.38 -1.37 -3.07
CA HIS A 18 0.93 -2.52 -3.86
C HIS A 18 1.39 -3.83 -3.20
N HIS A 19 0.75 -4.20 -2.09
CA HIS A 19 1.16 -5.35 -1.29
C HIS A 19 -0.03 -6.03 -0.64
N ARG A 20 -0.20 -7.31 -0.98
CA ARG A 20 -1.37 -8.11 -0.58
C ARG A 20 -1.46 -8.32 0.93
N GLY A 21 -0.33 -8.59 1.58
CA GLY A 21 -0.30 -8.81 3.03
C GLY A 21 -0.72 -7.58 3.83
N SER A 22 -0.42 -6.38 3.32
CA SER A 22 -0.80 -5.13 4.00
C SER A 22 -2.22 -4.69 3.69
N SER A 23 -2.73 -4.96 2.48
CA SER A 23 -4.05 -4.48 2.03
C SER A 23 -5.22 -5.27 2.59
N LEU A 24 -5.02 -6.53 2.97
CA LEU A 24 -6.06 -7.39 3.53
C LEU A 24 -6.18 -7.23 5.05
N PRO A 25 -7.40 -7.25 5.62
CA PRO A 25 -7.57 -7.21 7.07
C PRO A 25 -6.98 -8.47 7.71
N SER A 26 -6.44 -8.31 8.91
CA SER A 26 -5.98 -9.45 9.71
C SER A 26 -7.15 -10.40 10.05
N ILE A 27 -6.86 -11.69 10.16
CA ILE A 27 -7.82 -12.68 10.66
C ILE A 27 -8.33 -12.35 12.07
N LYS A 28 -7.54 -11.59 12.85
CA LYS A 28 -7.94 -11.10 14.18
C LYS A 28 -9.07 -10.07 14.11
N SER A 29 -9.11 -9.23 13.08
CA SER A 29 -10.13 -8.19 12.92
C SER A 29 -11.31 -8.64 12.05
N LYS A 30 -11.07 -9.51 11.07
CA LYS A 30 -12.10 -10.12 10.22
C LYS A 30 -11.89 -11.65 10.18
N PRO A 31 -12.53 -12.42 11.08
CA PRO A 31 -12.32 -13.87 11.22
C PRO A 31 -12.75 -14.77 10.04
N GLY A 32 -13.07 -14.22 8.87
CA GLY A 32 -13.47 -14.96 7.69
C GLY A 32 -12.30 -15.19 6.72
N LYS A 33 -12.32 -16.32 6.01
CA LYS A 33 -11.41 -16.53 4.88
C LYS A 33 -11.78 -15.56 3.75
N ILE A 34 -10.78 -14.96 3.13
CA ILE A 34 -10.93 -14.21 1.89
C ILE A 34 -10.61 -15.18 0.75
N ASP A 35 -11.56 -15.37 -0.14
CA ASP A 35 -11.40 -16.25 -1.31
C ASP A 35 -10.51 -15.59 -2.39
N CYS A 36 -10.26 -16.32 -3.48
CA CYS A 36 -9.34 -15.88 -4.53
C CYS A 36 -9.73 -14.50 -5.10
N ASN A 37 -11.02 -14.25 -5.29
CA ASN A 37 -11.52 -13.02 -5.90
C ASN A 37 -11.92 -11.94 -4.87
N GLY A 38 -12.22 -12.30 -3.62
CA GLY A 38 -12.63 -11.36 -2.58
C GLY A 38 -11.57 -10.32 -2.25
N GLY A 39 -10.29 -10.64 -2.51
CA GLY A 39 -9.17 -9.70 -2.40
C GLY A 39 -9.26 -8.50 -3.34
N PHE A 40 -9.95 -8.60 -4.48
CA PHE A 40 -10.01 -7.50 -5.46
C PHE A 40 -10.78 -6.28 -4.96
N SER A 41 -11.73 -6.48 -4.04
CA SER A 41 -12.41 -5.35 -3.38
C SER A 41 -11.43 -4.49 -2.56
N TYR A 42 -10.45 -5.12 -1.90
CA TYR A 42 -9.37 -4.44 -1.20
C TYR A 42 -8.35 -3.86 -2.15
N TYR A 43 -8.05 -4.56 -3.25
CA TYR A 43 -7.13 -4.06 -4.28
C TYR A 43 -7.62 -2.73 -4.88
N ASN A 44 -8.90 -2.67 -5.27
CA ASN A 44 -9.54 -1.52 -5.93
C ASN A 44 -10.04 -0.44 -4.95
N SER A 45 -9.87 -0.62 -3.64
CA SER A 45 -10.32 0.36 -2.65
C SER A 45 -9.36 1.55 -2.57
N ASP A 46 -9.88 2.77 -2.53
CA ASP A 46 -9.08 3.98 -2.27
C ASP A 46 -8.74 4.18 -0.77
N THR A 47 -9.05 3.20 0.09
CA THR A 47 -8.72 3.26 1.52
C THR A 47 -7.26 2.87 1.78
N PRO A 48 -6.61 3.46 2.81
CA PRO A 48 -5.30 3.03 3.29
C PRO A 48 -5.26 1.53 3.59
N ASN A 49 -4.09 0.92 3.41
CA ASN A 49 -3.88 -0.47 3.80
C ASN A 49 -4.10 -0.63 5.32
N PRO A 50 -4.88 -1.63 5.78
CA PRO A 50 -5.17 -1.82 7.20
C PRO A 50 -3.94 -2.21 8.03
N ASN A 51 -2.91 -2.80 7.42
CA ASN A 51 -1.65 -3.08 8.10
C ASN A 51 -0.55 -2.21 7.50
N VAL A 52 0.13 -1.43 8.34
CA VAL A 52 1.26 -0.59 7.91
C VAL A 52 2.46 -1.49 7.59
N HIS A 53 2.95 -1.44 6.35
CA HIS A 53 4.12 -2.20 5.92
C HIS A 53 5.41 -1.46 6.28
N THR A 54 5.64 -1.25 7.58
CA THR A 54 6.74 -0.42 8.09
C THR A 54 8.10 -0.83 7.51
N GLY A 55 8.84 0.15 7.01
CA GLY A 55 10.19 -0.04 6.47
C GLY A 55 10.24 -0.37 4.98
N ALA A 56 9.10 -0.71 4.36
CA ALA A 56 9.05 -0.93 2.91
C ALA A 56 9.34 0.37 2.16
N ILE A 57 10.22 0.30 1.16
CA ILE A 57 10.49 1.39 0.23
C ILE A 57 9.69 1.12 -1.05
N VAL A 58 8.84 2.07 -1.44
CA VAL A 58 8.06 1.97 -2.69
C VAL A 58 8.89 2.38 -3.90
N GLY A 59 8.46 2.01 -5.11
CA GLY A 59 9.10 2.36 -6.38
C GLY A 59 9.42 3.86 -6.52
N GLY A 60 8.58 4.74 -5.97
CA GLY A 60 8.87 6.16 -5.84
C GLY A 60 8.13 7.01 -6.87
N PRO A 61 8.49 8.30 -7.02
CA PRO A 61 7.79 9.21 -7.91
C PRO A 61 8.16 8.98 -9.39
N ASP A 62 7.37 9.56 -10.27
CA ASP A 62 7.69 9.66 -11.69
C ASP A 62 8.81 10.70 -11.98
N SER A 63 9.17 10.84 -13.25
CA SER A 63 10.19 11.79 -13.72
C SER A 63 9.89 13.28 -13.45
N SER A 64 8.66 13.61 -13.03
CA SER A 64 8.21 14.97 -12.67
C SER A 64 8.01 15.12 -11.16
N ASP A 65 8.63 14.23 -10.36
CA ASP A 65 8.50 14.15 -8.90
C ASP A 65 7.03 13.98 -8.42
N GLN A 66 6.16 13.41 -9.27
CA GLN A 66 4.77 13.11 -8.89
C GLN A 66 4.64 11.70 -8.35
N PHE A 67 3.90 11.56 -7.25
CA PHE A 67 3.61 10.26 -6.65
C PHE A 67 2.12 10.13 -6.37
N SER A 68 1.51 9.10 -6.97
CA SER A 68 0.13 8.72 -6.70
C SER A 68 0.12 7.57 -5.69
N ASP A 69 -0.33 7.83 -4.45
CA ASP A 69 -0.45 6.81 -3.40
C ASP A 69 -1.66 5.90 -3.68
N LYS A 70 -1.57 5.11 -4.74
CA LYS A 70 -2.61 4.19 -5.20
C LYS A 70 -2.06 2.79 -5.30
N ARG A 71 -2.72 1.85 -4.65
CA ARG A 71 -2.37 0.43 -4.68
C ARG A 71 -2.39 -0.18 -6.08
N THR A 72 -3.20 0.38 -6.98
CA THR A 72 -3.30 -0.08 -8.38
C THR A 72 -2.14 0.41 -9.26
N ASP A 73 -1.38 1.41 -8.80
CA ASP A 73 -0.21 1.95 -9.49
C ASP A 73 1.04 1.16 -9.10
N TYR A 74 1.13 -0.08 -9.58
CA TYR A 74 2.22 -0.98 -9.24
C TYR A 74 3.61 -0.41 -9.59
N ALA A 75 3.72 0.38 -10.66
CA ALA A 75 5.00 0.96 -11.10
C ALA A 75 5.66 1.85 -10.02
N HIS A 76 4.83 2.57 -9.26
CA HIS A 76 5.30 3.51 -8.24
C HIS A 76 5.09 2.99 -6.81
N ALA A 77 4.07 2.15 -6.60
CA ALA A 77 3.64 1.68 -5.29
C ALA A 77 4.14 0.27 -4.92
N GLU A 78 4.81 -0.46 -5.83
CA GLU A 78 5.43 -1.75 -5.48
C GLU A 78 6.53 -1.56 -4.43
N PRO A 79 6.49 -2.31 -3.31
CA PRO A 79 7.57 -2.31 -2.34
C PRO A 79 8.73 -3.20 -2.78
N THR A 80 9.95 -2.80 -2.45
CA THR A 80 11.17 -3.62 -2.60
C THR A 80 11.70 -4.10 -1.23
N THR A 81 12.49 -5.19 -1.23
CA THR A 81 13.10 -5.82 -0.05
C THR A 81 14.60 -5.59 0.01
#